data_AF-A0A2F0AK60-F1
#
_entry.id   AF-A0A2F0AK60-F1
#
_cell.length_a   1.000
_cell.length_b   1.000
_cell.length_c   1.000
_cell.angle_alpha   90.00
_cell.angle_beta   90.00
_cell.angle_gamma   90.00
#
_symmetry.space_group_name_H-M   'P 1'
#
loop_
_entity.id
_entity.type
_entity.pdbx_description
1 polymer ?
#
loop_
_entity_poly.entity_id
_entity_poly.type
_entity_poly.pdbx_seq_one_letter_code
_entity_poly.pdbx_strand_id
1 'polypeptide(L)' 'MKTFIITAISLFFSFNILSCDYFTVNKDADVHSLMGKKSKFYDAYKQGRCVLEDALKPLTDEQRKIIANLIAKSYTTVK' A
#
# COMPACT_ATOMS: atom_id res chain seq x y z
N MET A 1 27.57 -16.22 -22.69
CA MET A 1 26.53 -15.28 -23.16
C MET A 1 25.11 -15.70 -22.81
N LYS A 2 24.74 -16.99 -22.87
CA LYS A 2 23.36 -17.44 -22.53
C LYS A 2 22.95 -17.17 -21.06
N THR A 3 23.88 -17.26 -20.11
CA THR A 3 23.62 -17.02 -18.68
C THR A 3 23.36 -15.55 -18.34
N PHE A 4 24.00 -14.60 -19.05
CA PHE A 4 23.78 -13.16 -18.87
C PHE A 4 22.39 -12.70 -19.36
N ILE A 5 21.81 -13.40 -20.34
CA ILE A 5 20.45 -13.09 -20.83
C ILE A 5 19.41 -13.48 -19.78
N ILE A 6 19.63 -14.59 -19.07
CA ILE A 6 18.71 -15.10 -18.05
C ILE A 6 18.68 -14.16 -16.82
N THR A 7 19.83 -13.64 -16.40
CA THR A 7 19.92 -12.68 -15.27
C THR A 7 19.31 -11.32 -15.61
N ALA A 8 19.39 -10.88 -16.86
CA ALA A 8 18.75 -9.64 -17.31
C ALA A 8 17.21 -9.75 -17.30
N ILE A 9 16.65 -10.88 -17.71
CA ILE A 9 15.19 -11.10 -17.75
C ILE A 9 14.59 -11.15 -16.34
N SER A 10 15.29 -11.72 -15.34
CA SER A 10 14.81 -11.72 -13.95
C SER A 10 14.69 -10.33 -13.33
N LEU A 11 15.49 -9.36 -13.78
CA LEU A 11 15.44 -7.97 -13.29
C LEU A 11 14.20 -7.21 -13.80
N PHE A 12 13.65 -7.60 -14.96
CA PHE A 12 12.47 -6.95 -15.53
C PHE A 12 11.15 -7.34 -14.86
N PHE A 13 11.08 -8.48 -14.16
CA PHE A 13 9.87 -8.88 -13.44
C PHE A 13 9.70 -8.17 -12.09
N SER A 14 10.73 -7.47 -11.60
CA SER A 14 10.69 -6.71 -10.34
C SER A 14 10.03 -5.33 -10.45
N PHE A 15 9.56 -4.90 -11.63
CA PHE A 15 9.01 -3.55 -11.82
C PHE A 15 7.51 -3.41 -11.50
N ASN A 16 6.81 -4.48 -11.12
CA ASN A 16 5.37 -4.41 -10.78
C ASN A 16 5.07 -4.03 -9.32
N ILE A 17 6.07 -3.65 -8.52
CA ILE A 17 5.89 -3.20 -7.12
C ILE A 17 5.65 -1.68 -7.00
N LEU A 18 5.57 -0.96 -8.12
CA LEU A 18 5.38 0.50 -8.18
C LEU A 18 3.91 0.93 -8.24
N SER A 19 2.98 0.20 -7.62
CA SER A 19 1.54 0.57 -7.62
C SER A 19 1.22 1.86 -6.84
N CYS A 20 2.21 2.52 -6.21
CA CYS A 20 1.97 3.59 -5.24
C CYS A 20 2.71 4.90 -5.49
N ASP A 21 3.47 5.01 -6.59
CA ASP A 21 4.32 6.18 -6.83
C ASP A 21 3.52 7.43 -7.25
N TYR A 22 2.25 7.26 -7.60
CA TYR A 22 1.35 8.33 -8.06
C TYR A 22 0.28 8.75 -7.03
N PHE A 23 0.32 8.25 -5.79
CA PHE A 23 -0.53 8.83 -4.75
C PHE A 23 0.13 10.11 -4.23
N THR A 24 -0.15 11.23 -4.92
CA THR A 24 0.02 12.54 -4.32
C THR A 24 -0.79 12.56 -3.04
N VAL A 25 -0.09 12.64 -1.90
CA VAL A 25 -0.67 12.86 -0.57
C VAL A 25 -1.20 14.29 -0.53
N ASN A 26 -2.14 14.60 -1.42
CA ASN A 26 -2.83 15.86 -1.45
C ASN A 26 -3.92 15.76 -0.39
N LYS A 27 -3.57 16.23 0.82
CA LYS A 27 -4.43 16.60 1.96
C LYS A 27 -4.48 15.68 3.20
N ASP A 28 -3.47 14.85 3.46
CA ASP A 28 -3.31 14.27 4.81
C ASP A 28 -2.29 15.09 5.62
N ALA A 29 -2.66 16.32 5.98
CA ALA A 29 -1.83 17.17 6.82
C ALA A 29 -1.57 16.56 8.22
N ASP A 30 -2.38 15.58 8.63
CA ASP A 30 -2.36 15.01 9.98
C ASP A 30 -1.57 13.70 10.11
N VAL A 31 -1.56 12.84 9.08
CA VAL A 31 -0.89 11.52 9.14
C VAL A 31 0.63 11.68 9.25
N HIS A 32 1.19 12.69 8.58
CA HIS A 32 2.62 13.01 8.67
C HIS A 32 3.05 13.55 10.03
N SER A 33 2.15 14.26 10.72
CA SER A 33 2.38 14.78 12.07
C SER A 33 2.37 13.65 13.08
N LEU A 34 1.45 12.68 12.92
CA LEU A 34 1.27 11.56 13.84
C LEU A 34 2.36 10.47 13.71
N MET A 35 2.82 10.18 12.50
CA MET A 35 3.73 9.05 12.21
C MET A 35 5.20 9.43 12.07
N GLY A 36 5.50 10.73 12.01
CA GLY A 36 6.82 11.26 11.67
C GLY A 36 7.15 11.10 10.18
N LYS A 37 7.49 12.20 9.51
CA LYS A 37 7.97 12.15 8.11
C LYS A 37 9.22 11.27 8.02
N LYS A 38 9.26 10.33 7.07
CA LYS A 38 10.37 9.39 6.80
C LYS A 38 10.59 8.30 7.86
N SER A 39 9.58 7.99 8.69
CA SER A 39 9.67 6.82 9.56
C SER A 39 9.39 5.53 8.76
N LYS A 40 9.98 4.41 9.17
CA LYS A 40 9.67 3.09 8.58
C LYS A 40 8.18 2.76 8.68
N PHE A 41 7.52 3.27 9.73
CA PHE A 41 6.09 3.09 9.93
C PHE A 41 5.28 3.89 8.91
N TYR A 42 5.65 5.14 8.61
CA TYR A 42 5.03 5.95 7.57
C TYR A 42 5.15 5.28 6.20
N ASP A 43 6.32 4.73 5.86
CA ASP A 43 6.53 4.02 4.60
C ASP A 43 5.68 2.75 4.50
N ALA A 44 5.63 1.96 5.58
CA ALA A 44 4.79 0.77 5.67
C ALA A 44 3.28 1.12 5.58
N TYR A 45 2.85 2.21 6.22
CA TYR A 45 1.49 2.72 6.13
C TYR A 45 1.14 3.11 4.68
N LYS A 46 2.02 3.87 4.00
CA LYS A 46 1.80 4.29 2.61
C LYS A 46 1.67 3.07 1.69
N GLN A 47 2.56 2.09 1.83
CA GLN A 47 2.53 0.85 1.05
C GLN A 47 1.26 0.04 1.33
N GLY A 48 0.93 -0.18 2.61
CA GLY A 48 -0.25 -0.94 3.02
C GLY A 48 -1.55 -0.30 2.54
N ARG A 49 -1.69 1.02 2.66
CA ARG A 49 -2.86 1.76 2.15
C ARG A 49 -3.04 1.56 0.66
N CYS A 50 -1.95 1.65 -0.10
CA CYS A 50 -2.01 1.52 -1.55
C CYS A 50 -2.42 0.11 -2.01
N VAL A 51 -1.87 -0.95 -1.41
CA VAL A 51 -2.28 -2.33 -1.70
C VAL A 51 -3.75 -2.55 -1.34
N LEU A 52 -4.20 -1.98 -0.22
CA LEU A 52 -5.60 -2.06 0.20
C LEU A 52 -6.53 -1.34 -0.79
N GLU A 53 -6.21 -0.12 -1.21
CA GLU A 53 -7.01 0.65 -2.17
C GLU A 53 -7.13 -0.05 -3.53
N ASP A 54 -6.05 -0.65 -4.03
CA ASP A 54 -6.06 -1.40 -5.29
C ASP A 54 -6.96 -2.64 -5.20
N ALA A 55 -6.87 -3.39 -4.09
CA ALA A 55 -7.74 -4.54 -3.84
C ALA A 55 -9.22 -4.15 -3.70
N LEU A 56 -9.51 -2.95 -3.18
CA LEU A 56 -10.86 -2.42 -2.97
C LEU A 56 -11.45 -1.75 -4.21
N LYS A 57 -10.64 -1.43 -5.23
CA LYS A 57 -11.05 -0.74 -6.47
C LYS A 57 -12.30 -1.30 -7.16
N PRO A 58 -12.54 -2.64 -7.23
CA PRO A 58 -13.72 -3.19 -7.89
C PRO A 58 -15.03 -3.00 -7.10
N LEU A 59 -14.93 -2.62 -5.82
CA LEU A 59 -16.06 -2.58 -4.89
C LEU A 59 -16.73 -1.21 -4.86
N THR A 60 -18.01 -1.19 -4.51
CA THR A 60 -18.76 0.05 -4.27
C THR A 60 -18.29 0.73 -3.00
N ASP A 61 -18.51 2.04 -2.88
CA ASP A 61 -18.13 2.82 -1.69
C ASP A 61 -18.68 2.23 -0.39
N GLU A 62 -19.90 1.69 -0.43
CA GLU A 62 -20.52 1.03 0.72
C GLU A 62 -19.77 -0.25 1.13
N GLN A 63 -19.42 -1.09 0.16
CA GLN A 63 -18.65 -2.31 0.41
C GLN A 63 -17.26 -2.01 0.95
N ARG A 64 -16.59 -0.98 0.41
CA ARG A 64 -15.29 -0.51 0.92
C ARG A 64 -15.38 -0.06 2.38
N LYS A 65 -16.43 0.70 2.73
CA LYS A 65 -16.68 1.15 4.10
C LYS A 65 -16.92 -0.02 5.07
N ILE A 66 -17.67 -1.03 4.64
CA ILE A 66 -17.90 -2.25 5.44
C ILE A 66 -16.57 -2.95 5.72
N ILE A 67 -15.75 -3.16 4.69
CA ILE A 67 -14.44 -3.83 4.84
C ILE A 67 -13.50 -3.03 5.76
N ALA A 68 -13.41 -1.71 5.57
CA ALA A 68 -12.59 -0.85 6.43
C ALA A 68 -13.00 -0.96 7.92
N ASN A 69 -14.31 -0.99 8.20
CA ASN A 69 -14.83 -1.18 9.56
C ASN A 69 -14.50 -2.56 10.15
N LEU A 70 -14.54 -3.62 9.34
CA LEU A 70 -14.16 -4.96 9.77
C LEU A 70 -12.68 -5.05 10.12
N ILE A 71 -11.81 -4.46 9.29
CA ILE A 71 -10.38 -4.35 9.56
C ILE A 71 -10.13 -3.60 10.86
N ALA A 72 -10.75 -2.43 11.05
CA ALA A 72 -10.62 -1.65 12.28
C ALA A 72 -11.06 -2.45 13.53
N LYS A 73 -12.20 -3.15 13.45
CA LYS A 73 -12.70 -3.98 14.56
C LYS A 73 -11.73 -5.09 14.92
N SER A 74 -11.05 -5.70 13.94
CA SER A 74 -10.12 -6.81 14.19
C SER A 74 -9.01 -6.45 15.19
N TYR A 75 -8.54 -5.20 15.19
CA TYR A 75 -7.53 -4.70 16.13
C TYR A 75 -8.05 -4.42 17.54
N THR A 76 -9.37 -4.32 17.71
CA THR A 76 -10.00 -4.11 19.02
C THR A 76 -10.43 -5.42 19.69
N THR A 77 -10.57 -6.49 18.92
CA THR A 77 -10.94 -7.83 19.40
C THR A 77 -9.76 -8.69 19.84
N VAL A 78 -8.52 -8.29 19.55
CA VAL A 78 -7.33 -8.96 20.10
C VAL A 78 -7.14 -8.48 21.54
N LYS A 79 -7.66 -9.27 22.49
CA LYS A 79 -7.26 -9.21 23.90
C LYS A 79 -6.05 -10.11 24.12
#